data_AF-A0A535C1U5-F1
#
_entry.id   AF-A0A535C1U5-F1
#
_cell.length_a   1.000
_cell.length_b   1.000
_cell.length_c   1.000
_cell.angle_alpha   90.00
_cell.angle_beta   90.00
_cell.angle_gamma   90.00
#
_symmetry.space_group_name_H-M   'P 1'
#
loop_
_entity.id
_entity.type
_entity.pdbx_description
1 polymer ?
#
loop_
_entity_poly.entity_id
_entity_poly.type
_entity_poly.pdbx_seq_one_letter_code
_entity_poly.pdbx_strand_id
1 'polypeptide(L)'
;MRIVSLLASATEMIYQLGCLDQLVGRSHECDFPPQVRSLPVVSRVQIDTGGSSAQIDEQIKQLAHASPASESAALKALSIYAIDVEQLQALQPDIIFTQT
;
A
#
# COMPACT_ATOMS: atom_id res chain seq x y z
N MET A 1 -17.39 -4.41 -10.19
CA MET A 1 -16.71 -4.96 -9.00
C MET A 1 -16.11 -3.81 -8.20
N ARG A 2 -15.76 -4.03 -6.94
CA ARG A 2 -15.10 -3.07 -6.06
C ARG A 2 -13.65 -3.48 -5.89
N ILE A 3 -12.73 -2.77 -6.54
CA ILE A 3 -11.32 -3.13 -6.60
C ILE A 3 -10.52 -2.23 -5.67
N VAL A 4 -9.61 -2.81 -4.91
CA VAL A 4 -8.53 -2.08 -4.24
C VAL A 4 -7.19 -2.52 -4.82
N SER A 5 -6.30 -1.57 -5.07
CA SER A 5 -4.95 -1.85 -5.57
C SER A 5 -3.89 -1.33 -4.60
N LEU A 6 -3.08 -2.24 -4.05
CA LEU A 6 -1.97 -1.92 -3.15
C LEU A 6 -0.62 -1.81 -3.87
N LEU A 7 -0.63 -1.83 -5.20
CA LEU A 7 0.57 -1.82 -6.04
C LEU A 7 0.41 -0.82 -7.19
N ALA A 8 1.41 0.04 -7.40
CA ALA A 8 1.38 1.05 -8.45
C ALA A 8 1.12 0.43 -9.83
N SER A 9 1.92 -0.57 -10.21
CA SER A 9 1.77 -1.24 -11.51
C SER A 9 0.41 -1.91 -11.71
N ALA A 10 -0.19 -2.48 -10.66
CA ALA A 10 -1.54 -3.04 -10.74
C ALA A 10 -2.60 -1.93 -10.97
N THR A 11 -2.43 -0.78 -10.31
CA THR A 11 -3.31 0.39 -10.51
C THR A 11 -3.24 0.89 -11.94
N GLU A 12 -2.04 0.95 -12.52
CA GLU A 12 -1.84 1.32 -13.92
C GLU A 12 -2.44 0.30 -14.90
N MET A 13 -2.27 -1.00 -14.62
CA MET A 13 -2.89 -2.06 -15.43
C MET A 13 -4.42 -1.99 -15.39
N ILE A 14 -5.03 -1.78 -14.23
CA ILE A 14 -6.49 -1.61 -14.07
C ILE A 14 -6.98 -0.43 -14.91
N TYR A 15 -6.24 0.68 -14.91
CA TYR A 15 -6.54 1.83 -15.75
C TYR A 15 -6.47 1.48 -17.25
N GLN A 16 -5.38 0.86 -17.69
CA GLN A 16 -5.18 0.51 -19.11
C GLN A 16 -6.20 -0.52 -19.62
N LEU A 17 -6.74 -1.36 -18.73
CA LEU A 17 -7.81 -2.29 -19.04
C LEU A 17 -9.20 -1.65 -19.07
N GLY A 18 -9.32 -0.34 -18.81
CA GLY A 18 -10.59 0.38 -18.81
C GLY A 18 -11.44 0.15 -17.56
N CYS A 19 -10.85 -0.31 -16.46
CA CYS A 19 -11.56 -0.67 -15.22
C CYS A 19 -11.37 0.37 -14.09
N LEU A 20 -10.98 1.61 -14.43
CA LEU A 20 -10.70 2.64 -13.43
C LEU A 20 -11.92 3.00 -12.57
N ASP A 21 -13.12 2.95 -13.15
CA ASP A 21 -14.41 3.19 -12.48
C ASP A 21 -14.73 2.16 -11.39
N GLN A 22 -14.06 1.00 -11.43
CA GLN A 22 -14.20 -0.07 -10.44
C GLN A 22 -13.20 0.06 -9.29
N LEU A 23 -12.20 0.95 -9.39
CA LEU A 23 -11.20 1.16 -8.35
C LEU A 23 -11.79 2.03 -7.23
N VAL A 24 -11.92 1.46 -6.04
CA VAL A 24 -12.53 2.12 -4.87
C VAL A 24 -11.52 2.50 -3.78
N GLY A 25 -10.27 2.04 -3.90
CA GLY A 25 -9.20 2.39 -2.98
C GLY A 25 -7.82 2.04 -3.52
N ARG A 26 -6.79 2.69 -2.98
CA ARG A 26 -5.41 2.60 -3.49
C ARG A 26 -4.36 2.64 -2.37
N SER A 27 -3.13 2.23 -2.67
CA SER A 27 -1.98 2.54 -1.81
C SER A 27 -1.68 4.05 -1.82
N HIS A 28 -0.91 4.51 -0.83
CA HIS A 28 -0.43 5.90 -0.77
C HIS A 28 0.50 6.26 -1.93
N GLU A 29 1.18 5.29 -2.52
CA GLU A 29 2.14 5.49 -3.63
C GLU A 29 1.47 5.45 -5.01
N CYS A 30 0.30 4.82 -5.14
CA CYS A 30 -0.41 4.70 -6.41
C CYS A 30 -0.97 6.06 -6.85
N ASP A 31 -0.33 6.78 -7.76
CA ASP A 31 -0.68 8.16 -8.07
C ASP A 31 -0.97 8.43 -9.56
N PHE A 32 -0.94 7.37 -10.37
CA PHE A 32 -1.26 7.37 -11.80
C PHE A 32 -2.40 6.38 -12.14
N PRO A 33 -3.30 6.72 -13.07
CA PRO A 33 -3.46 8.05 -13.68
C PRO A 33 -3.90 9.09 -12.63
N PRO A 34 -3.70 10.41 -12.83
CA PRO A 34 -3.92 11.42 -11.78
C PRO A 34 -5.29 11.35 -11.08
N GLN A 35 -6.31 10.85 -11.77
CA GLN A 35 -7.66 10.60 -11.27
C GLN A 35 -7.69 9.67 -10.05
N VAL A 36 -6.76 8.70 -9.93
CA VAL A 36 -6.73 7.80 -8.77
C VAL A 36 -6.44 8.55 -7.47
N ARG A 37 -5.86 9.76 -7.54
CA ARG A 37 -5.54 10.55 -6.36
C ARG A 37 -6.77 10.96 -5.55
N SER A 38 -7.96 10.99 -6.16
CA SER A 38 -9.22 11.25 -5.45
C SER A 38 -9.78 10.03 -4.72
N LEU A 39 -9.21 8.83 -4.94
CA LEU A 39 -9.66 7.62 -4.26
C LEU A 39 -9.09 7.54 -2.85
N PRO A 40 -9.83 6.93 -1.90
CA PRO A 40 -9.35 6.64 -0.56
C PRO A 40 -8.02 5.88 -0.58
N VAL A 41 -7.11 6.33 0.28
CA VAL A 41 -5.82 5.67 0.51
C VAL A 41 -6.00 4.65 1.63
N VAL A 42 -5.57 3.41 1.40
CA VAL A 42 -5.71 2.28 2.34
C VAL A 42 -4.38 1.77 2.88
N SER A 43 -3.29 2.50 2.65
CA SER A 43 -2.00 2.19 3.24
C SER A 43 -1.23 3.44 3.62
N ARG A 44 -0.32 3.33 4.57
CA ARG A 44 0.54 4.43 5.02
C ARG A 44 1.97 3.93 5.25
N VAL A 45 2.93 4.82 5.06
CA VAL A 45 4.31 4.60 5.48
C VAL A 45 4.41 4.70 7.01
N GLN A 46 5.15 3.80 7.65
CA GLN A 46 5.36 3.78 9.11
C GLN A 46 6.63 4.51 9.56
N ILE A 47 7.44 4.99 8.62
CA ILE A 47 8.70 5.70 8.84
C ILE A 47 8.60 7.15 8.36
N ASP A 48 9.43 8.03 8.91
CA ASP A 48 9.61 9.38 8.40
C ASP A 48 10.54 9.38 7.19
N THR A 49 9.98 9.68 6.02
CA THR A 49 10.69 9.77 4.75
C THR A 49 11.30 11.16 4.48
N GLY A 50 11.09 12.14 5.37
CA GLY A 50 11.67 13.48 5.27
C GLY A 50 13.10 13.59 5.82
N GLY A 51 13.60 12.55 6.50
CA GLY A 51 14.93 12.49 7.07
C GLY A 51 16.05 12.21 6.06
N SER A 52 17.30 12.24 6.54
CA SER A 52 18.45 11.77 5.75
C SER A 52 18.37 10.26 5.49
N SER A 53 19.03 9.78 4.44
CA SER A 53 19.06 8.34 4.12
C SER A 53 19.58 7.46 5.27
N ALA A 54 20.50 7.99 6.10
CA ALA A 54 20.99 7.28 7.28
C ALA A 54 19.90 7.14 8.36
N GLN A 55 19.09 8.18 8.58
CA GLN A 55 17.98 8.15 9.52
C GLN A 55 16.84 7.24 9.03
N ILE A 56 16.61 7.19 7.71
CA ILE A 56 15.64 6.28 7.10
C ILE A 56 16.10 4.81 7.27
N ASP A 57 17.38 4.52 6.98
CA ASP A 57 17.96 3.19 7.15
C ASP A 57 17.90 2.70 8.61
N GLU A 58 18.18 3.59 9.57
CA GLU A 58 18.06 3.28 10.99
C GLU A 58 16.62 2.94 11.39
N GLN A 59 15.63 3.73 10.93
CA GLN A 59 14.22 3.46 11.18
C GLN A 59 13.76 2.12 10.59
N ILE A 60 14.15 1.81 9.35
CA ILE A 60 13.80 0.53 8.70
C ILE A 60 14.35 -0.64 9.51
N LYS A 61 15.62 -0.56 9.96
CA LYS A 61 16.24 -1.60 10.78
C LYS A 61 15.49 -1.79 12.09
N GLN A 62 15.17 -0.70 12.80
CA GLN A 62 14.41 -0.76 14.05
C GLN A 62 13.05 -1.43 13.86
N LEU A 63 12.35 -1.10 12.77
CA LEU A 63 11.03 -1.63 12.45
C LEU A 63 11.09 -3.14 12.13
N ALA A 64 12.08 -3.57 11.37
CA ALA A 64 12.32 -4.99 11.07
C ALA A 64 12.69 -5.84 12.31
N HIS A 65 13.31 -5.23 13.33
CA HIS A 65 13.62 -5.87 14.61
C HIS A 65 12.42 -5.95 15.56
N ALA A 66 11.44 -5.06 15.43
CA ALA A 66 10.24 -5.04 16.26
C ALA A 66 9.16 -6.05 15.82
N SER A 67 9.17 -6.52 14.57
CA SER A 67 8.23 -7.52 14.06
C SER A 67 8.44 -8.91 14.70
N PRO A 68 7.38 -9.63 15.10
CA PRO A 68 7.47 -10.96 15.72
C PRO A 68 8.29 -11.94 14.88
N ALA A 69 9.13 -12.75 15.52
CA ALA A 69 10.01 -13.71 14.85
C ALA A 69 9.27 -14.81 14.05
N SER A 70 7.95 -14.94 14.22
CA SER A 70 7.10 -15.90 13.49
C SER A 70 6.67 -15.43 12.10
N GLU A 71 6.95 -14.19 11.70
CA GLU A 71 6.61 -13.70 10.36
C GLU A 71 7.69 -14.01 9.32
N SER A 72 7.26 -14.43 8.13
CA SER A 72 8.13 -14.63 6.96
C SER A 72 8.95 -13.37 6.65
N ALA A 73 10.17 -13.53 6.12
CA ALA A 73 11.02 -12.42 5.70
C ALA A 73 10.32 -11.44 4.72
N ALA A 74 9.39 -11.94 3.90
CA ALA A 74 8.55 -11.14 3.02
C ALA A 74 7.55 -10.25 3.79
N LEU A 75 6.96 -10.77 4.87
CA LEU A 75 6.06 -10.01 5.75
C LEU A 75 6.83 -8.95 6.56
N LYS A 76 8.09 -9.23 6.91
CA LYS A 76 9.00 -8.23 7.52
C LYS A 76 9.33 -7.07 6.59
N ALA A 77 9.52 -7.29 5.30
CA ALA A 77 9.72 -6.20 4.33
C ALA A 77 8.45 -5.35 4.12
N LEU A 78 7.27 -5.96 4.25
CA LEU A 78 5.97 -5.27 4.22
C LEU A 78 5.71 -4.42 5.49
N SER A 79 6.48 -4.58 6.56
CA SER A 79 6.29 -3.84 7.82
C SER A 79 6.43 -2.33 7.67
N ILE A 80 7.16 -1.85 6.67
CA ILE A 80 7.31 -0.41 6.36
C ILE A 80 5.95 0.23 6.03
N TYR A 81 5.01 -0.57 5.52
CA TYR A 81 3.70 -0.10 5.12
C TYR A 81 2.61 -0.68 6.03
N ALA A 82 1.85 0.18 6.70
CA ALA A 82 0.66 -0.23 7.41
C ALA A 82 -0.53 -0.26 6.45
N ILE A 83 -1.36 -1.29 6.55
CA ILE A 83 -2.66 -1.35 5.88
C ILE A 83 -3.73 -0.77 6.82
N ASP A 84 -4.58 0.10 6.28
CA ASP A 84 -5.76 0.62 6.98
C ASP A 84 -6.92 -0.37 6.84
N VAL A 85 -7.03 -1.26 7.83
CA VAL A 85 -8.04 -2.32 7.84
C VAL A 85 -9.46 -1.77 7.99
N GLU A 86 -9.64 -0.70 8.76
CA GLU A 86 -10.96 -0.08 8.96
C GLU A 86 -11.45 0.54 7.64
N GLN A 87 -10.57 1.25 6.93
CA GLN A 87 -10.89 1.82 5.62
C GLN A 87 -11.16 0.71 4.59
N LEU A 88 -10.39 -0.38 4.59
CA LEU A 88 -10.67 -1.55 3.73
C LEU A 88 -12.04 -2.17 4.03
N GLN A 89 -12.38 -2.34 5.31
CA GLN A 89 -13.69 -2.85 5.72
C GLN A 89 -14.82 -1.92 5.30
N ALA A 90 -14.66 -0.61 5.44
CA ALA A 90 -15.64 0.36 4.96
C ALA A 90 -15.80 0.33 3.43
N LEU A 91 -14.72 0.06 2.71
CA LEU A 91 -14.72 -0.04 1.25
C LEU A 91 -15.27 -1.35 0.72
N GLN A 92 -15.40 -2.41 1.50
CA GLN A 92 -15.98 -3.70 1.06
C GLN A 92 -15.47 -4.13 -0.34
N PRO A 93 -14.15 -4.30 -0.56
CA PRO A 93 -13.64 -4.69 -1.86
C PRO A 93 -13.98 -6.16 -2.19
N ASP A 94 -14.31 -6.42 -3.46
CA ASP A 94 -14.45 -7.78 -3.99
C ASP A 94 -13.08 -8.41 -4.30
N ILE A 95 -12.12 -7.57 -4.71
CA ILE A 95 -10.78 -7.98 -5.17
C ILE A 95 -9.74 -7.00 -4.62
N ILE A 96 -8.62 -7.53 -4.11
CA ILE A 96 -7.45 -6.76 -3.69
C ILE A 96 -6.25 -7.21 -4.51
N PHE A 97 -5.62 -6.29 -5.24
CA PHE A 97 -4.35 -6.53 -5.93
C PHE A 97 -3.16 -6.20 -5.01
N THR A 98 -2.21 -7.12 -4.89
CA THR A 98 -0.99 -7.00 -4.07
C THR A 98 0.17 -7.80 -4.69
N GLN A 99 1.36 -7.74 -4.09
CA GLN A 99 2.56 -8.50 -4.47
C GLN A 99 3.09 -9.37 -3.32
N THR A 100 3.82 -10.44 -3.66
CA THR A 100 4.41 -11.42 -2.72
C THR A 100 5.92 -11.24 -2.57
#